data_AF-A0AAE4EJJ9-F1
#
_entry.id   AF-A0AAE4EJJ9-F1
#
_cell.length_a   1.000
_cell.length_b   1.000
_cell.length_c   1.000
_cell.angle_alpha   90.00
_cell.angle_beta   90.00
_cell.angle_gamma   90.00
#
_symmetry.space_group_name_H-M   'P 1'
#
loop_
_entity.id
_entity.type
_entity.pdbx_description
1 polymer ?
#
loop_
_entity_poly.entity_id
_entity_poly.type
_entity_poly.pdbx_seq_one_letter_code
_entity_poly.pdbx_strand_id
1 'polypeptide(L)'
;MSVDLSTTLSWTTATGDAATMLGELQPNILKAHVRDHLSALFLAFGDAAEARAFLVSVTGKMKSAKAHLDEVSAFKAESGGGTPYVGVGLTAAGYRALGVENFPQDEAFLRGMTAPQTRQRLNDPPRSTFDPGYRSEIHAVVLVGDATDKAMAARRNEILGLLPDSATVLAEEIGLGRVNARGEGIEHFGYVDGRSQPLFLTEDVDAEKNNTDGINVWNPASPLEQVLVPDPAAPDPGVHFGSYFVFRKLEQNVRRFKQAEEDLADTLGLTGEDRERAGAMIIGRFEDGTPLTTQREDGAESPVSNNFTYDSDRAALKCPFQAHIRKTNPRGSGGAEEPADERRHLMARRGVTYGERPDDPNADVPPAARPSGGVGLLFMAFNSVLGNQFEFTQAIWADNPGFPIVDGVTPGLDPVIGQGERGSSDYTVDWGGSAQRTAGPVPQSVTLRGGEYFFMPSLAFLRAL
;
A
#
# COMPACT_ATOMS: atom_id res chain seq x y z
N MET A 1 -0.61 -20.46 -25.10
CA MET A 1 -1.96 -20.22 -24.55
C MET A 1 -1.89 -18.83 -23.98
N SER A 2 -2.80 -17.94 -24.36
CA SER A 2 -2.82 -16.56 -23.88
C SER A 2 -2.85 -16.49 -22.35
N VAL A 3 -2.29 -15.44 -21.77
CA VAL A 3 -2.37 -15.17 -20.34
C VAL A 3 -3.85 -14.98 -19.97
N ASP A 4 -4.39 -15.84 -19.12
CA ASP A 4 -5.74 -15.67 -18.56
C ASP A 4 -5.69 -14.69 -17.39
N LEU A 5 -6.18 -13.47 -17.61
CA LEU A 5 -6.18 -12.43 -16.58
C LEU A 5 -7.32 -12.60 -15.57
N SER A 6 -8.34 -13.41 -15.88
CA SER A 6 -9.56 -13.52 -15.07
C SER A 6 -9.40 -14.43 -13.84
N THR A 7 -8.24 -15.05 -13.68
CA THR A 7 -7.94 -16.02 -12.61
C THR A 7 -6.56 -15.76 -11.97
N THR A 8 -6.26 -16.49 -10.90
CA THR A 8 -4.92 -16.56 -10.30
C THR A 8 -3.99 -17.41 -11.17
N LEU A 9 -2.66 -17.20 -11.05
CA LEU A 9 -1.65 -17.95 -11.81
C LEU A 9 -0.81 -18.86 -10.92
N SER A 10 -0.60 -20.12 -11.32
CA SER A 10 0.49 -20.94 -10.78
C SER A 10 1.79 -20.58 -11.48
N TRP A 11 2.71 -19.94 -10.78
CA TRP A 11 3.97 -19.50 -11.40
C TRP A 11 4.95 -20.66 -11.60
N THR A 12 4.85 -21.72 -10.80
CA THR A 12 5.73 -22.89 -10.87
C THR A 12 5.44 -23.79 -12.08
N THR A 13 4.18 -23.76 -12.56
CA THR A 13 3.71 -24.57 -13.71
C THR A 13 3.40 -23.73 -14.94
N ALA A 14 3.62 -22.41 -14.88
CA ALA A 14 3.40 -21.50 -16.00
C ALA A 14 4.27 -21.90 -17.21
N THR A 15 3.64 -21.92 -18.39
CA THR A 15 4.30 -22.20 -19.67
C THR A 15 3.78 -21.25 -20.76
N GLY A 16 4.49 -21.16 -21.89
CA GLY A 16 4.11 -20.28 -23.00
C GLY A 16 3.99 -18.81 -22.57
N ASP A 17 2.94 -18.15 -23.00
CA ASP A 17 2.68 -16.71 -22.82
C ASP A 17 2.71 -16.30 -21.34
N ALA A 18 2.20 -17.13 -20.42
CA ALA A 18 2.25 -16.86 -18.98
C ALA A 18 3.68 -16.90 -18.42
N ALA A 19 4.52 -17.83 -18.91
CA ALA A 19 5.94 -17.87 -18.53
C ALA A 19 6.70 -16.67 -19.10
N THR A 20 6.40 -16.27 -20.34
CA THR A 20 6.95 -15.04 -20.94
C THR A 20 6.55 -13.81 -20.13
N MET A 21 5.28 -13.68 -19.75
CA MET A 21 4.81 -12.59 -18.91
C MET A 21 5.58 -12.49 -17.59
N LEU A 22 5.76 -13.60 -16.87
CA LEU A 22 6.55 -13.60 -15.64
C LEU A 22 8.02 -13.23 -15.88
N GLY A 23 8.56 -13.59 -17.04
CA GLY A 23 9.93 -13.24 -17.47
C GLY A 23 10.11 -11.76 -17.80
N GLU A 24 9.03 -11.04 -18.14
CA GLU A 24 9.07 -9.64 -18.57
C GLU A 24 8.39 -8.66 -17.61
N LEU A 25 7.66 -9.16 -16.62
CA LEU A 25 7.05 -8.33 -15.58
C LEU A 25 8.08 -7.92 -14.53
N GLN A 26 7.96 -6.71 -13.99
CA GLN A 26 8.78 -6.28 -12.85
C GLN A 26 8.44 -7.05 -11.55
N PRO A 27 9.42 -7.27 -10.66
CA PRO A 27 9.21 -7.75 -9.29
C PRO A 27 8.34 -6.79 -8.48
N ASN A 28 8.02 -7.17 -7.24
CA ASN A 28 7.23 -6.38 -6.30
C ASN A 28 5.73 -6.21 -6.67
N ILE A 29 5.32 -6.49 -7.91
CA ILE A 29 3.92 -6.40 -8.37
C ILE A 29 3.10 -7.59 -7.84
N LEU A 30 3.26 -8.78 -8.43
CA LEU A 30 2.50 -9.98 -8.06
C LEU A 30 2.82 -10.49 -6.64
N LYS A 31 4.07 -10.31 -6.21
CA LYS A 31 4.52 -10.65 -4.87
C LYS A 31 5.45 -9.57 -4.36
N ALA A 32 5.21 -9.11 -3.14
CA ALA A 32 6.05 -8.12 -2.49
C ALA A 32 7.51 -8.57 -2.43
N HIS A 33 8.44 -7.66 -2.71
CA HIS A 33 9.88 -7.89 -2.53
C HIS A 33 10.33 -7.39 -1.16
N VAL A 34 11.33 -8.03 -0.55
CA VAL A 34 11.96 -7.52 0.69
C VAL A 34 12.53 -6.13 0.46
N ARG A 35 12.26 -5.20 1.37
CA ARG A 35 12.60 -3.77 1.24
C ARG A 35 12.64 -3.09 2.60
N ASP A 36 13.25 -3.77 3.58
CA ASP A 36 13.47 -3.22 4.92
C ASP A 36 14.30 -1.94 4.84
N HIS A 37 15.14 -1.84 3.81
CA HIS A 37 15.73 -0.59 3.38
C HIS A 37 15.29 -0.30 1.94
N LEU A 38 14.83 0.92 1.69
CA LEU A 38 14.38 1.39 0.39
C LEU A 38 14.96 2.78 0.10
N SER A 39 15.36 3.02 -1.14
CA SER A 39 15.56 4.36 -1.71
C SER A 39 14.60 4.55 -2.87
N ALA A 40 13.80 5.62 -2.85
CA ALA A 40 12.94 6.02 -3.97
C ALA A 40 13.46 7.32 -4.58
N LEU A 41 14.01 7.23 -5.79
CA LEU A 41 14.58 8.35 -6.54
C LEU A 41 13.56 8.90 -7.53
N PHE A 42 13.14 10.16 -7.36
CA PHE A 42 12.21 10.84 -8.26
C PHE A 42 12.98 11.70 -9.25
N LEU A 43 12.75 11.48 -10.54
CA LEU A 43 13.60 12.02 -11.60
C LEU A 43 12.82 12.94 -12.54
N ALA A 44 13.49 13.99 -13.01
CA ALA A 44 13.14 14.72 -14.22
C ALA A 44 14.19 14.44 -15.31
N PHE A 45 13.76 14.47 -16.57
CA PHE A 45 14.58 14.23 -17.75
C PHE A 45 14.65 15.51 -18.58
N GLY A 46 15.86 15.97 -18.89
CA GLY A 46 16.12 17.14 -19.72
C GLY A 46 16.36 16.82 -21.20
N ASP A 47 16.79 15.59 -21.53
CA ASP A 47 16.96 15.11 -22.90
C ASP A 47 16.36 13.71 -23.08
N ALA A 48 15.63 13.51 -24.18
CA ALA A 48 14.90 12.27 -24.43
C ALA A 48 15.81 11.08 -24.76
N ALA A 49 16.89 11.30 -25.52
CA ALA A 49 17.79 10.25 -25.94
C ALA A 49 18.66 9.77 -24.76
N GLU A 50 19.16 10.70 -23.96
CA GLU A 50 19.91 10.39 -22.74
C GLU A 50 19.03 9.68 -21.70
N ALA A 51 17.76 10.10 -21.55
CA ALA A 51 16.82 9.42 -20.65
C ALA A 51 16.50 7.99 -21.09
N ARG A 52 16.31 7.74 -22.39
CA ARG A 52 16.15 6.38 -22.94
C ARG A 52 17.38 5.51 -22.65
N ALA A 53 18.57 6.03 -22.94
CA ALA A 53 19.83 5.32 -22.68
C ALA A 53 20.05 5.02 -21.18
N PHE A 54 19.67 5.95 -20.30
CA PHE A 54 19.67 5.74 -18.85
C PHE A 54 18.73 4.60 -18.45
N LEU A 55 17.47 4.61 -18.91
CA LEU A 55 16.50 3.58 -18.57
C LEU A 55 16.91 2.19 -19.08
N VAL A 56 17.50 2.10 -20.28
CA VAL A 56 18.10 0.85 -20.79
C VAL A 56 19.22 0.36 -19.87
N SER A 57 20.09 1.26 -19.41
CA SER A 57 21.20 0.93 -18.51
C SER A 57 20.71 0.46 -17.13
N VAL A 58 19.69 1.12 -16.58
CA VAL A 58 19.01 0.72 -15.33
C VAL A 58 18.37 -0.66 -15.48
N THR A 59 17.80 -0.97 -16.66
CA THR A 59 17.19 -2.28 -16.92
C THR A 59 18.19 -3.43 -16.79
N GLY A 60 19.47 -3.20 -17.12
CA GLY A 60 20.55 -4.16 -16.86
C GLY A 60 20.85 -4.42 -15.38
N LYS A 61 20.28 -3.62 -14.47
CA LYS A 61 20.34 -3.80 -13.00
C LYS A 61 19.04 -4.33 -12.41
N MET A 62 18.00 -4.52 -13.22
CA MET A 62 16.72 -5.08 -12.81
C MET A 62 16.72 -6.61 -12.93
N LYS A 63 15.70 -7.25 -12.34
CA LYS A 63 15.37 -8.66 -12.54
C LYS A 63 13.88 -8.79 -12.82
N SER A 64 13.42 -9.93 -13.31
CA SER A 64 12.00 -10.18 -13.58
C SER A 64 11.25 -10.71 -12.36
N ALA A 65 9.92 -10.68 -12.43
CA ALA A 65 9.05 -11.31 -11.45
C ALA A 65 9.38 -12.80 -11.29
N LYS A 66 9.65 -13.51 -12.40
CA LYS A 66 10.09 -14.92 -12.36
C LYS A 66 11.38 -15.09 -11.56
N ALA A 67 12.42 -14.29 -11.84
CA ALA A 67 13.68 -14.35 -11.13
C ALA A 67 13.53 -14.08 -9.63
N HIS A 68 12.69 -13.11 -9.26
CA HIS A 68 12.35 -12.85 -7.86
C HIS A 68 11.64 -14.05 -7.19
N LEU A 69 10.67 -14.68 -7.87
CA LEU A 69 9.98 -15.85 -7.34
C LEU A 69 10.93 -17.05 -7.16
N ASP A 70 11.87 -17.24 -8.08
CA ASP A 70 12.93 -18.23 -7.95
C ASP A 70 13.83 -17.96 -6.73
N GLU A 71 14.24 -16.71 -6.52
CA GLU A 71 15.03 -16.32 -5.33
C GLU A 71 14.25 -16.56 -4.02
N VAL A 72 12.95 -16.24 -3.98
CA VAL A 72 12.10 -16.52 -2.81
C VAL A 72 12.01 -18.02 -2.54
N SER A 73 11.86 -18.83 -3.59
CA SER A 73 11.84 -20.29 -3.47
C SER A 73 13.18 -20.83 -2.98
N ALA A 74 14.29 -20.34 -3.51
CA ALA A 74 15.64 -20.75 -3.12
C ALA A 74 15.96 -20.37 -1.66
N PHE A 75 15.55 -19.18 -1.23
CA PHE A 75 15.70 -18.70 0.15
C PHE A 75 14.93 -19.57 1.13
N LYS A 76 13.66 -19.90 0.84
CA LYS A 76 12.85 -20.83 1.67
C LYS A 76 13.45 -22.24 1.74
N ALA A 77 14.13 -22.66 0.69
CA ALA A 77 14.85 -23.94 0.64
C ALA A 77 16.27 -23.86 1.22
N GLU A 78 16.66 -22.73 1.82
CA GLU A 78 18.00 -22.48 2.40
C GLU A 78 19.16 -22.72 1.41
N SER A 79 18.89 -22.53 0.12
CA SER A 79 19.77 -22.91 -0.99
C SER A 79 20.38 -21.72 -1.75
N GLY A 80 20.03 -20.49 -1.37
CA GLY A 80 20.57 -19.27 -1.96
C GLY A 80 20.08 -17.99 -1.27
N GLY A 81 20.77 -16.88 -1.54
CA GLY A 81 20.34 -15.54 -1.11
C GLY A 81 19.59 -14.79 -2.22
N GLY A 82 18.91 -13.70 -1.84
CA GLY A 82 18.27 -12.79 -2.79
C GLY A 82 19.20 -11.69 -3.29
N THR A 83 18.81 -11.02 -4.37
CA THR A 83 19.48 -9.82 -4.87
C THR A 83 18.64 -8.56 -4.59
N PRO A 84 19.23 -7.35 -4.60
CA PRO A 84 18.47 -6.13 -4.45
C PRO A 84 17.36 -5.98 -5.52
N TYR A 85 16.25 -5.38 -5.12
CA TYR A 85 15.19 -4.94 -6.01
C TYR A 85 15.56 -3.63 -6.68
N VAL A 86 15.32 -3.55 -7.99
CA VAL A 86 15.25 -2.29 -8.74
C VAL A 86 13.92 -2.27 -9.49
N GLY A 87 13.08 -1.28 -9.18
CA GLY A 87 11.82 -1.01 -9.86
C GLY A 87 11.87 0.33 -10.58
N VAL A 88 11.20 0.43 -11.73
CA VAL A 88 11.17 1.64 -12.55
C VAL A 88 9.74 1.96 -12.91
N GLY A 89 9.29 3.17 -12.56
CA GLY A 89 7.97 3.69 -12.90
C GLY A 89 8.09 4.98 -13.70
N LEU A 90 7.21 5.17 -14.67
CA LEU A 90 7.12 6.37 -15.49
C LEU A 90 5.78 7.06 -15.27
N THR A 91 5.79 8.38 -15.13
CA THR A 91 4.56 9.18 -15.13
C THR A 91 4.08 9.38 -16.57
N ALA A 92 2.84 9.86 -16.77
CA ALA A 92 2.37 10.25 -18.10
C ALA A 92 3.27 11.36 -18.71
N ALA A 93 3.78 12.28 -17.90
CA ALA A 93 4.77 13.27 -18.32
C ALA A 93 6.11 12.62 -18.72
N GLY A 94 6.55 11.58 -18.00
CA GLY A 94 7.74 10.80 -18.34
C GLY A 94 7.66 10.12 -19.70
N TYR A 95 6.53 9.49 -20.03
CA TYR A 95 6.31 8.92 -21.37
C TYR A 95 6.41 9.99 -22.47
N ARG A 96 5.81 11.17 -22.25
CA ARG A 96 5.91 12.30 -23.19
C ARG A 96 7.34 12.83 -23.31
N ALA A 97 8.07 12.95 -22.19
CA ALA A 97 9.46 13.39 -22.18
C ALA A 97 10.39 12.42 -22.91
N LEU A 98 10.09 11.12 -22.91
CA LEU A 98 10.79 10.14 -23.73
C LEU A 98 10.40 10.23 -25.22
N GLY A 99 9.27 10.83 -25.57
CA GLY A 99 8.73 10.81 -26.93
C GLY A 99 8.05 9.48 -27.29
N VAL A 100 7.46 8.79 -26.31
CA VAL A 100 6.65 7.59 -26.51
C VAL A 100 5.19 8.01 -26.68
N GLU A 101 4.58 7.67 -27.83
CA GLU A 101 3.21 8.08 -28.16
C GLU A 101 2.14 7.10 -27.64
N ASN A 102 2.39 5.79 -27.76
CA ASN A 102 1.45 4.75 -27.35
C ASN A 102 1.77 4.26 -25.94
N PHE A 103 1.26 4.93 -24.92
CA PHE A 103 1.51 4.62 -23.51
C PHE A 103 0.20 4.41 -22.72
N PRO A 104 0.24 3.95 -21.46
CA PRO A 104 -0.96 3.63 -20.67
C PRO A 104 -1.97 4.79 -20.58
N GLN A 105 -3.27 4.46 -20.64
CA GLN A 105 -4.37 5.42 -20.84
C GLN A 105 -5.34 5.54 -19.65
N ASP A 106 -5.02 5.02 -18.46
CA ASP A 106 -5.87 5.23 -17.27
C ASP A 106 -6.06 6.74 -17.01
N GLU A 107 -7.31 7.15 -16.79
CA GLU A 107 -7.68 8.56 -16.67
C GLU A 107 -7.00 9.26 -15.49
N ALA A 108 -6.83 8.57 -14.35
CA ALA A 108 -6.17 9.14 -13.19
C ALA A 108 -4.66 9.26 -13.44
N PHE A 109 -4.04 8.26 -14.05
CA PHE A 109 -2.64 8.28 -14.45
C PHE A 109 -2.34 9.43 -15.42
N LEU A 110 -3.18 9.61 -16.45
CA LEU A 110 -3.03 10.70 -17.42
C LEU A 110 -3.21 12.08 -16.78
N ARG A 111 -4.11 12.17 -15.80
CA ARG A 111 -4.39 13.40 -15.04
C ARG A 111 -3.25 13.73 -14.06
N GLY A 112 -2.62 12.73 -13.47
CA GLY A 112 -1.59 12.88 -12.44
C GLY A 112 -2.16 13.22 -11.07
N MET A 113 -1.42 12.87 -10.02
CA MET A 113 -1.83 13.07 -8.63
C MET A 113 -1.85 14.55 -8.23
N THR A 114 -0.95 15.35 -8.80
CA THR A 114 -0.79 16.77 -8.44
C THR A 114 -1.84 17.70 -9.06
N ALA A 115 -2.62 17.20 -10.04
CA ALA A 115 -3.66 17.96 -10.70
C ALA A 115 -4.73 18.48 -9.72
N PRO A 116 -5.26 19.70 -9.91
CA PRO A 116 -6.32 20.24 -9.06
C PRO A 116 -7.53 19.31 -8.92
N GLN A 117 -7.93 18.65 -10.01
CA GLN A 117 -9.07 17.73 -10.03
C GLN A 117 -8.83 16.48 -9.17
N THR A 118 -7.63 15.87 -9.25
CA THR A 118 -7.27 14.74 -8.39
C THR A 118 -7.25 15.15 -6.92
N ARG A 119 -6.61 16.29 -6.61
CA ARG A 119 -6.55 16.79 -5.24
C ARG A 119 -7.92 17.11 -4.66
N GLN A 120 -8.81 17.71 -5.45
CA GLN A 120 -10.18 17.97 -5.04
C GLN A 120 -10.95 16.66 -4.80
N ARG A 121 -10.80 15.67 -5.68
CA ARG A 121 -11.46 14.36 -5.55
C ARG A 121 -11.04 13.61 -4.28
N LEU A 122 -9.77 13.72 -3.89
CA LEU A 122 -9.20 13.03 -2.74
C LEU A 122 -9.18 13.88 -1.46
N ASN A 123 -9.70 15.11 -1.48
CA ASN A 123 -9.57 16.08 -0.39
C ASN A 123 -8.11 16.32 0.05
N ASP A 124 -7.16 16.22 -0.88
CA ASP A 124 -5.74 16.39 -0.61
C ASP A 124 -5.40 17.86 -0.32
N PRO A 125 -4.37 18.12 0.52
CA PRO A 125 -3.95 19.48 0.82
C PRO A 125 -3.43 20.22 -0.43
N PRO A 126 -3.33 21.56 -0.38
CA PRO A 126 -2.80 22.34 -1.49
C PRO A 126 -1.39 21.89 -1.89
N ARG A 127 -1.09 21.84 -3.20
CA ARG A 127 0.25 21.45 -3.71
C ARG A 127 1.40 22.26 -3.07
N SER A 128 1.13 23.50 -2.63
CA SER A 128 2.10 24.34 -1.92
C SER A 128 2.57 23.77 -0.59
N THR A 129 1.83 22.83 0.03
CA THR A 129 2.21 22.17 1.29
C THR A 129 3.01 20.89 1.08
N PHE A 130 3.16 20.41 -0.16
CA PHE A 130 3.96 19.23 -0.46
C PHE A 130 5.46 19.54 -0.27
N ASP A 131 6.29 18.52 -0.06
CA ASP A 131 7.73 18.67 -0.01
C ASP A 131 8.27 19.19 -1.35
N PRO A 132 9.37 19.98 -1.38
CA PRO A 132 9.81 20.69 -2.57
C PRO A 132 9.93 19.82 -3.83
N GLY A 133 10.46 18.61 -3.74
CA GLY A 133 10.65 17.73 -4.90
C GLY A 133 9.35 17.22 -5.54
N TYR A 134 8.24 17.17 -4.80
CA TYR A 134 6.91 16.82 -5.34
C TYR A 134 6.16 18.02 -5.94
N ARG A 135 6.74 19.21 -5.89
CA ARG A 135 6.18 20.42 -6.52
C ARG A 135 6.62 20.61 -7.97
N SER A 136 7.65 19.87 -8.40
CA SER A 136 8.11 19.83 -9.78
C SER A 136 7.33 18.79 -10.60
N GLU A 137 7.49 18.80 -11.92
CA GLU A 137 7.00 17.72 -12.79
C GLU A 137 7.96 16.53 -12.68
N ILE A 138 7.45 15.39 -12.22
CA ILE A 138 8.21 14.14 -12.09
C ILE A 138 8.00 13.33 -13.36
N HIS A 139 9.07 12.78 -13.93
CA HIS A 139 9.03 11.90 -15.10
C HIS A 139 9.12 10.43 -14.72
N ALA A 140 9.96 10.10 -13.74
CA ALA A 140 10.18 8.71 -13.35
C ALA A 140 10.40 8.55 -11.85
N VAL A 141 10.18 7.33 -11.36
CA VAL A 141 10.65 6.86 -10.06
C VAL A 141 11.54 5.64 -10.26
N VAL A 142 12.70 5.59 -9.60
CA VAL A 142 13.50 4.37 -9.47
C VAL A 142 13.51 3.95 -8.01
N LEU A 143 12.96 2.77 -7.75
CA LEU A 143 12.92 2.16 -6.42
C LEU A 143 14.08 1.19 -6.28
N VAL A 144 14.89 1.33 -5.23
CA VAL A 144 15.96 0.39 -4.90
C VAL A 144 15.71 -0.16 -3.50
N GLY A 145 15.47 -1.46 -3.37
CA GLY A 145 15.12 -2.07 -2.09
C GLY A 145 15.97 -3.30 -1.77
N ASP A 146 16.27 -3.52 -0.49
CA ASP A 146 16.94 -4.72 0.00
C ASP A 146 16.58 -4.98 1.47
N ALA A 147 16.95 -6.15 1.99
CA ALA A 147 16.89 -6.46 3.41
C ALA A 147 17.94 -5.70 4.24
N THR A 148 19.00 -5.21 3.60
CA THR A 148 20.11 -4.52 4.28
C THR A 148 20.41 -3.16 3.67
N ASP A 149 20.71 -2.18 4.52
CA ASP A 149 21.10 -0.83 4.09
C ASP A 149 22.31 -0.87 3.15
N LYS A 150 23.31 -1.71 3.47
CA LYS A 150 24.54 -1.81 2.68
C LYS A 150 24.28 -2.22 1.23
N ALA A 151 23.46 -3.24 0.99
CA ALA A 151 23.20 -3.71 -0.36
C ALA A 151 22.27 -2.75 -1.13
N MET A 152 21.28 -2.17 -0.44
CA MET A 152 20.43 -1.11 -0.99
C MET A 152 21.28 0.10 -1.42
N ALA A 153 22.14 0.62 -0.54
CA ALA A 153 23.00 1.77 -0.80
C ALA A 153 24.00 1.50 -1.93
N ALA A 154 24.59 0.30 -2.00
CA ALA A 154 25.48 -0.08 -3.09
C ALA A 154 24.74 -0.06 -4.44
N ARG A 155 23.56 -0.69 -4.53
CA ARG A 155 22.75 -0.69 -5.75
C ARG A 155 22.27 0.72 -6.12
N ARG A 156 21.84 1.52 -5.14
CA ARG A 156 21.45 2.91 -5.32
C ARG A 156 22.58 3.75 -5.92
N ASN A 157 23.80 3.60 -5.41
CA ASN A 157 24.96 4.33 -5.92
C ASN A 157 25.33 3.91 -7.34
N GLU A 158 25.16 2.63 -7.70
CA GLU A 158 25.27 2.18 -9.10
C GLU A 158 24.25 2.88 -10.00
N ILE A 159 22.98 3.01 -9.56
CA ILE A 159 21.92 3.70 -10.32
C ILE A 159 22.23 5.19 -10.48
N LEU A 160 22.65 5.86 -9.40
CA LEU A 160 23.03 7.28 -9.46
C LEU A 160 24.22 7.52 -10.39
N GLY A 161 25.19 6.59 -10.42
CA GLY A 161 26.34 6.66 -11.33
C GLY A 161 25.99 6.46 -12.82
N LEU A 162 24.77 6.02 -13.14
CA LEU A 162 24.27 5.92 -14.51
C LEU A 162 23.52 7.17 -14.97
N LEU A 163 23.17 8.09 -14.05
CA LEU A 163 22.38 9.28 -14.41
C LEU A 163 23.16 10.18 -15.37
N PRO A 164 22.56 10.59 -16.51
CA PRO A 164 23.17 11.57 -17.40
C PRO A 164 23.04 12.98 -16.80
N ASP A 165 23.88 13.91 -17.27
CA ASP A 165 23.87 15.31 -16.82
C ASP A 165 22.52 16.02 -17.10
N SER A 166 21.77 15.55 -18.10
CA SER A 166 20.42 16.06 -18.40
C SER A 166 19.34 15.57 -17.43
N ALA A 167 19.59 14.55 -16.60
CA ALA A 167 18.63 14.06 -15.63
C ALA A 167 18.86 14.69 -14.25
N THR A 168 17.77 14.99 -13.55
CA THR A 168 17.81 15.60 -12.21
C THR A 168 17.07 14.74 -11.20
N VAL A 169 17.69 14.47 -10.05
CA VAL A 169 17.01 13.90 -8.88
C VAL A 169 16.26 15.03 -8.17
N LEU A 170 14.94 15.02 -8.29
CA LEU A 170 14.04 16.02 -7.71
C LEU A 170 13.81 15.80 -6.22
N ALA A 171 13.68 14.53 -5.83
CA ALA A 171 13.53 14.08 -4.46
C ALA A 171 14.12 12.68 -4.32
N GLU A 172 14.51 12.38 -3.10
CA GLU A 172 14.85 11.03 -2.68
C GLU A 172 14.19 10.75 -1.33
N GLU A 173 13.52 9.62 -1.24
CA GLU A 173 12.94 9.15 0.02
C GLU A 173 13.63 7.87 0.48
N ILE A 174 13.98 7.83 1.76
CA ILE A 174 14.56 6.64 2.41
C ILE A 174 13.46 5.94 3.22
N GLY A 175 13.12 4.73 2.79
CA GLY A 175 12.28 3.82 3.53
C GLY A 175 13.09 2.96 4.49
N LEU A 176 12.57 2.83 5.71
CA LEU A 176 13.13 2.05 6.81
C LEU A 176 11.99 1.20 7.39
N GLY A 177 11.99 -0.09 7.08
CA GLY A 177 11.08 -1.07 7.65
C GLY A 177 11.25 -1.17 9.16
N ARG A 178 10.14 -1.43 9.85
CA ARG A 178 10.10 -1.56 11.30
C ARG A 178 9.37 -2.85 11.65
N VAL A 179 9.84 -3.50 12.69
CA VAL A 179 9.20 -4.70 13.24
C VAL A 179 8.97 -4.54 14.73
N ASN A 180 7.92 -5.16 15.25
CA ASN A 180 7.70 -5.30 16.68
C ASN A 180 8.60 -6.42 17.27
N ALA A 181 8.47 -6.66 18.58
CA ALA A 181 9.24 -7.71 19.28
C ALA A 181 8.98 -9.14 18.76
N ARG A 182 7.87 -9.38 18.05
CA ARG A 182 7.53 -10.66 17.41
C ARG A 182 8.05 -10.78 15.97
N GLY A 183 8.74 -9.74 15.46
CA GLY A 183 9.26 -9.70 14.09
C GLY A 183 8.21 -9.37 13.03
N GLU A 184 7.04 -8.88 13.44
CA GLU A 184 5.95 -8.50 12.53
C GLU A 184 6.16 -7.06 12.06
N GLY A 185 5.97 -6.81 10.76
CA GLY A 185 6.09 -5.46 10.20
C GLY A 185 5.05 -4.50 10.77
N ILE A 186 5.49 -3.37 11.33
CA ILE A 186 4.61 -2.35 11.93
C ILE A 186 4.79 -0.99 11.27
N GLU A 187 3.77 -0.15 11.40
CA GLU A 187 3.84 1.28 11.07
C GLU A 187 4.11 2.16 12.31
N HIS A 188 4.17 3.49 12.16
CA HIS A 188 4.63 4.37 13.25
C HIS A 188 3.63 4.57 14.40
N PHE A 189 2.35 4.27 14.20
CA PHE A 189 1.39 4.22 15.31
C PHE A 189 1.52 2.94 16.16
N GLY A 190 2.31 1.97 15.72
CA GLY A 190 2.63 0.74 16.46
C GLY A 190 1.89 -0.51 15.97
N TYR A 191 1.06 -0.39 14.93
CA TYR A 191 0.20 -1.48 14.48
C TYR A 191 0.85 -2.34 13.41
N VAL A 192 0.63 -3.66 13.47
CA VAL A 192 0.99 -4.58 12.38
C VAL A 192 0.30 -4.13 11.08
N ASP A 193 1.11 -3.87 10.06
CA ASP A 193 0.67 -3.46 8.74
C ASP A 193 1.06 -4.49 7.66
N GLY A 194 0.45 -4.40 6.49
CA GLY A 194 0.76 -5.22 5.33
C GLY A 194 0.20 -6.65 5.41
N ARG A 195 -0.48 -7.04 6.50
CA ARG A 195 -0.98 -8.40 6.72
C ARG A 195 -2.01 -8.89 5.69
N SER A 196 -3.01 -8.05 5.39
CA SER A 196 -4.08 -8.39 4.45
C SER A 196 -3.72 -7.88 3.05
N GLN A 197 -3.61 -8.80 2.07
CA GLN A 197 -3.23 -8.53 0.69
C GLN A 197 -4.07 -9.37 -0.27
N PRO A 198 -4.42 -8.85 -1.47
CA PRO A 198 -4.85 -9.71 -2.57
C PRO A 198 -3.70 -10.63 -3.00
N LEU A 199 -3.98 -11.92 -3.17
CA LEU A 199 -3.01 -12.93 -3.59
C LEU A 199 -3.28 -13.38 -5.02
N PHE A 200 -2.33 -13.13 -5.91
CA PHE A 200 -2.48 -13.38 -7.35
C PHE A 200 -1.91 -14.72 -7.80
N LEU A 201 -1.02 -15.29 -6.99
CA LEU A 201 -0.32 -16.54 -7.27
C LEU A 201 -0.97 -17.68 -6.47
N THR A 202 -1.24 -18.81 -7.12
CA THR A 202 -1.87 -19.96 -6.43
C THR A 202 -0.98 -20.47 -5.30
N GLU A 203 0.35 -20.43 -5.48
CA GLU A 203 1.31 -20.82 -4.45
C GLU A 203 1.24 -19.93 -3.20
N ASP A 204 0.89 -18.65 -3.35
CA ASP A 204 0.69 -17.75 -2.20
C ASP A 204 -0.68 -18.00 -1.53
N VAL A 205 -1.72 -18.29 -2.31
CA VAL A 205 -3.03 -18.70 -1.78
C VAL A 205 -2.91 -20.00 -0.97
N ASP A 206 -2.16 -20.97 -1.48
CA ASP A 206 -1.90 -22.24 -0.78
C ASP A 206 -1.05 -22.01 0.47
N ALA A 207 -0.05 -21.13 0.43
CA ALA A 207 0.73 -20.78 1.60
C ALA A 207 -0.12 -20.10 2.70
N GLU A 208 -1.02 -19.18 2.33
CA GLU A 208 -1.96 -18.56 3.27
C GLU A 208 -2.88 -19.63 3.87
N LYS A 209 -3.46 -20.50 3.03
CA LYS A 209 -4.35 -21.57 3.48
C LYS A 209 -3.69 -22.54 4.46
N ASN A 210 -2.44 -22.91 4.20
CA ASN A 210 -1.79 -24.03 4.90
C ASN A 210 -0.92 -23.58 6.10
N ASN A 211 -0.44 -22.33 6.11
CA ASN A 211 0.54 -21.86 7.09
C ASN A 211 0.03 -20.69 7.96
N THR A 212 -1.26 -20.34 7.85
CA THR A 212 -1.90 -19.29 8.67
C THR A 212 -3.20 -19.81 9.29
N ASP A 213 -4.07 -18.92 9.75
CA ASP A 213 -5.41 -19.24 10.27
C ASP A 213 -6.41 -19.70 9.19
N GLY A 214 -5.97 -19.80 7.93
CA GLY A 214 -6.70 -20.41 6.82
C GLY A 214 -7.41 -19.39 5.92
N ILE A 215 -8.24 -19.89 4.99
CA ILE A 215 -8.99 -19.06 4.02
C ILE A 215 -10.46 -19.48 3.86
N ASN A 216 -11.00 -20.23 4.82
CA ASN A 216 -12.37 -20.76 4.75
C ASN A 216 -13.45 -19.70 5.04
N VAL A 217 -13.08 -18.56 5.65
CA VAL A 217 -13.98 -17.44 5.93
C VAL A 217 -13.69 -16.29 4.97
N TRP A 218 -12.42 -15.95 4.78
CA TRP A 218 -11.98 -14.95 3.80
C TRP A 218 -10.99 -15.55 2.80
N ASN A 219 -11.36 -15.56 1.52
CA ASN A 219 -10.47 -16.00 0.44
C ASN A 219 -9.76 -14.80 -0.21
N PRO A 220 -8.44 -14.64 -0.02
CA PRO A 220 -7.67 -13.52 -0.56
C PRO A 220 -7.27 -13.69 -2.04
N ALA A 221 -7.58 -14.84 -2.67
CA ALA A 221 -7.30 -15.07 -4.09
C ALA A 221 -7.90 -13.96 -4.95
N SER A 222 -7.09 -13.37 -5.82
CA SER A 222 -7.48 -12.25 -6.67
C SER A 222 -6.98 -12.48 -8.09
N PRO A 223 -7.80 -12.18 -9.11
CA PRO A 223 -7.41 -12.43 -10.49
C PRO A 223 -6.29 -11.48 -10.93
N LEU A 224 -5.50 -11.89 -11.92
CA LEU A 224 -4.41 -11.06 -12.44
C LEU A 224 -4.89 -9.71 -12.99
N GLU A 225 -6.10 -9.63 -13.56
CA GLU A 225 -6.72 -8.38 -14.07
C GLU A 225 -6.89 -7.31 -12.98
N GLN A 226 -6.81 -7.68 -11.70
CA GLN A 226 -6.90 -6.74 -10.58
C GLN A 226 -5.59 -5.96 -10.36
N VAL A 227 -4.49 -6.36 -11.01
CA VAL A 227 -3.19 -5.69 -10.84
C VAL A 227 -2.39 -5.54 -12.13
N LEU A 228 -2.53 -6.45 -13.09
CA LEU A 228 -1.80 -6.43 -14.36
C LEU A 228 -2.55 -5.66 -15.44
N VAL A 229 -1.79 -4.94 -16.23
CA VAL A 229 -2.25 -4.15 -17.37
C VAL A 229 -1.34 -4.46 -18.55
N PRO A 230 -1.89 -4.76 -19.75
CA PRO A 230 -1.09 -4.85 -20.96
C PRO A 230 -0.23 -3.59 -21.11
N ASP A 231 1.07 -3.73 -21.36
CA ASP A 231 1.96 -2.59 -21.59
C ASP A 231 1.83 -2.15 -23.06
N PRO A 232 1.09 -1.07 -23.38
CA PRO A 232 0.80 -0.71 -24.76
C PRO A 232 2.03 -0.21 -25.51
N ALA A 233 3.06 0.23 -24.78
CA ALA A 233 4.30 0.71 -25.36
C ALA A 233 5.30 -0.42 -25.66
N ALA A 234 5.05 -1.62 -25.13
CA ALA A 234 5.94 -2.76 -25.26
C ALA A 234 5.81 -3.45 -26.64
N PRO A 235 6.83 -4.23 -27.05
CA PRO A 235 6.81 -4.92 -28.34
C PRO A 235 5.64 -5.89 -28.58
N ASP A 236 5.06 -6.45 -27.52
CA ASP A 236 3.96 -7.41 -27.56
C ASP A 236 3.09 -7.29 -26.29
N PRO A 237 2.05 -6.44 -26.30
CA PRO A 237 1.15 -6.27 -25.17
C PRO A 237 0.33 -7.53 -24.82
N GLY A 238 0.39 -8.61 -25.63
CA GLY A 238 -0.21 -9.90 -25.29
C GLY A 238 0.55 -10.69 -24.22
N VAL A 239 1.85 -10.39 -24.04
CA VAL A 239 2.74 -11.03 -23.06
C VAL A 239 3.55 -10.05 -22.23
N HIS A 240 3.61 -8.78 -22.60
CA HIS A 240 4.31 -7.73 -21.85
C HIS A 240 3.30 -6.92 -21.04
N PHE A 241 3.44 -7.02 -19.72
CA PHE A 241 2.53 -6.40 -18.76
C PHE A 241 3.27 -5.47 -17.82
N GLY A 242 2.54 -4.49 -17.32
CA GLY A 242 2.93 -3.60 -16.24
C GLY A 242 1.79 -3.43 -15.24
N SER A 243 1.90 -2.41 -14.39
CA SER A 243 0.88 -2.05 -13.41
C SER A 243 0.95 -0.56 -13.11
N TYR A 244 -0.21 0.09 -12.90
CA TYR A 244 -0.22 1.45 -12.36
C TYR A 244 0.25 1.43 -10.91
N PHE A 245 0.94 2.48 -10.52
CA PHE A 245 1.61 2.59 -9.25
C PHE A 245 1.33 3.93 -8.59
N VAL A 246 0.83 3.87 -7.37
CA VAL A 246 0.62 5.03 -6.52
C VAL A 246 1.82 5.17 -5.60
N PHE A 247 2.35 6.38 -5.48
CA PHE A 247 3.25 6.75 -4.40
C PHE A 247 2.69 7.94 -3.64
N ARG A 248 2.58 7.84 -2.31
CA ARG A 248 2.20 8.95 -1.43
C ARG A 248 3.09 8.97 -0.19
N LYS A 249 3.77 10.08 0.06
CA LYS A 249 4.45 10.33 1.32
C LYS A 249 3.43 10.81 2.35
N LEU A 250 3.11 9.95 3.31
CA LEU A 250 2.10 10.19 4.34
C LEU A 250 2.80 10.37 5.68
N GLU A 251 2.96 11.61 6.13
CA GLU A 251 3.55 11.89 7.44
C GLU A 251 2.59 11.52 8.56
N GLN A 252 3.12 10.91 9.62
CA GLN A 252 2.37 10.47 10.78
C GLN A 252 2.74 11.30 12.01
N ASN A 253 1.74 11.96 12.59
CA ASN A 253 1.86 12.60 13.89
C ASN A 253 1.49 11.58 14.98
N VAL A 254 2.47 10.78 15.39
CA VAL A 254 2.28 9.67 16.33
C VAL A 254 1.81 10.17 17.70
N ARG A 255 2.37 11.29 18.18
CA ARG A 255 1.92 11.95 19.40
C ARG A 255 0.42 12.25 19.38
N ARG A 256 -0.05 12.87 18.30
CA ARG A 256 -1.46 13.25 18.15
C ARG A 256 -2.36 12.02 18.06
N PHE A 257 -1.90 10.98 17.37
CA PHE A 257 -2.65 9.74 17.26
C PHE A 257 -2.78 9.02 18.61
N LYS A 258 -1.67 8.87 19.36
CA LYS A 258 -1.69 8.27 20.70
C LYS A 258 -2.52 9.09 21.70
N GLN A 259 -2.51 10.41 21.61
CA GLN A 259 -3.43 11.24 22.41
C GLN A 259 -4.90 10.94 22.05
N ALA A 260 -5.21 10.73 20.76
CA ALA A 260 -6.56 10.40 20.35
C ALA A 260 -7.03 9.03 20.84
N GLU A 261 -6.13 8.04 20.94
CA GLU A 261 -6.42 6.75 21.57
C GLU A 261 -6.78 6.93 23.05
N GLU A 262 -5.98 7.70 23.81
CA GLU A 262 -6.25 8.01 25.21
C GLU A 262 -7.57 8.76 25.41
N ASP A 263 -7.81 9.81 24.61
CA ASP A 263 -9.02 10.64 24.69
C ASP A 263 -10.28 9.82 24.36
N LEU A 264 -10.20 8.91 23.39
CA LEU A 264 -11.28 7.99 23.05
C LEU A 264 -11.51 6.98 24.17
N ALA A 265 -10.46 6.38 24.72
CA ALA A 265 -10.56 5.45 25.84
C ALA A 265 -11.23 6.11 27.06
N ASP A 266 -10.82 7.34 27.40
CA ASP A 266 -11.42 8.13 28.49
C ASP A 266 -12.89 8.46 28.20
N THR A 267 -13.19 8.88 26.98
CA THR A 267 -14.56 9.19 26.55
C THR A 267 -15.46 7.97 26.70
N LEU A 268 -14.98 6.77 26.33
CA LEU A 268 -15.71 5.50 26.45
C LEU A 268 -15.71 4.92 27.87
N GLY A 269 -14.88 5.45 28.77
CA GLY A 269 -14.73 4.95 30.14
C GLY A 269 -14.01 3.60 30.20
N LEU A 270 -13.11 3.33 29.25
CA LEU A 270 -12.27 2.13 29.25
C LEU A 270 -11.20 2.25 30.33
N THR A 271 -10.89 1.13 31.00
CA THR A 271 -9.99 1.10 32.17
C THR A 271 -9.01 -0.07 32.10
N GLY A 272 -7.82 0.10 32.67
CA GLY A 272 -6.76 -0.91 32.63
C GLY A 272 -6.33 -1.21 31.18
N GLU A 273 -5.97 -2.46 30.91
CA GLU A 273 -5.54 -2.92 29.58
C GLU A 273 -6.61 -2.71 28.49
N ASP A 274 -7.91 -2.70 28.85
CA ASP A 274 -9.00 -2.49 27.87
C ASP A 274 -8.97 -1.08 27.24
N ARG A 275 -8.16 -0.15 27.76
CA ARG A 275 -7.92 1.16 27.12
C ARG A 275 -7.33 1.00 25.71
N GLU A 276 -6.51 -0.02 25.47
CA GLU A 276 -5.89 -0.28 24.16
C GLU A 276 -6.94 -0.58 23.06
N ARG A 277 -8.13 -1.06 23.46
CA ARG A 277 -9.23 -1.30 22.53
C ARG A 277 -9.70 -0.02 21.83
N ALA A 278 -9.48 1.17 22.40
CA ALA A 278 -9.78 2.43 21.72
C ALA A 278 -8.95 2.59 20.43
N GLY A 279 -7.66 2.28 20.48
CA GLY A 279 -6.81 2.24 19.30
C GLY A 279 -7.25 1.16 18.30
N ALA A 280 -7.60 -0.02 18.82
CA ALA A 280 -8.16 -1.09 17.99
C ALA A 280 -9.51 -0.71 17.34
N MET A 281 -10.32 0.17 17.93
CA MET A 281 -11.55 0.70 17.35
C MET A 281 -11.28 1.68 16.20
N ILE A 282 -10.16 2.41 16.26
CA ILE A 282 -9.72 3.33 15.20
C ILE A 282 -9.18 2.53 13.99
N ILE A 283 -8.35 1.52 14.25
CA ILE A 283 -7.68 0.74 13.21
C ILE A 283 -8.53 -0.44 12.71
N GLY A 284 -9.25 -1.10 13.63
CA GLY A 284 -9.96 -2.38 13.46
C GLY A 284 -9.12 -3.62 13.80
N ARG A 285 -7.89 -3.41 14.26
CA ARG A 285 -6.97 -4.40 14.84
C ARG A 285 -6.24 -3.79 16.02
N PHE A 286 -5.88 -4.60 17.01
CA PHE A 286 -4.91 -4.23 18.04
C PHE A 286 -3.51 -4.01 17.45
N GLU A 287 -2.59 -3.43 18.22
CA GLU A 287 -1.21 -3.16 17.77
C GLU A 287 -0.49 -4.44 17.34
N ASP A 288 -0.75 -5.54 18.05
CA ASP A 288 -0.28 -6.88 17.75
C ASP A 288 -0.97 -7.50 16.51
N GLY A 289 -1.91 -6.80 15.90
CA GLY A 289 -2.64 -7.23 14.72
C GLY A 289 -3.88 -8.08 15.00
N THR A 290 -4.26 -8.35 16.25
CA THR A 290 -5.50 -9.09 16.57
C THR A 290 -6.73 -8.39 15.97
N PRO A 291 -7.57 -9.06 15.15
CA PRO A 291 -8.76 -8.44 14.57
C PRO A 291 -9.82 -8.11 15.64
N LEU A 292 -10.22 -6.85 15.74
CA LEU A 292 -11.20 -6.42 16.75
C LEU A 292 -12.57 -7.09 16.57
N THR A 293 -12.92 -7.49 15.34
CA THR A 293 -14.18 -8.21 15.09
C THR A 293 -14.18 -9.65 15.64
N THR A 294 -13.01 -10.22 15.94
CA THR A 294 -12.88 -11.61 16.40
C THR A 294 -12.55 -11.71 17.89
N GLN A 295 -11.79 -10.76 18.44
CA GLN A 295 -11.41 -10.76 19.86
C GLN A 295 -11.57 -9.39 20.51
N ARG A 296 -11.81 -9.41 21.83
CA ARG A 296 -11.95 -8.21 22.66
C ARG A 296 -10.61 -7.60 23.07
N GLU A 297 -9.59 -8.43 23.19
CA GLU A 297 -8.25 -8.09 23.69
C GLU A 297 -7.23 -8.55 22.64
N ASP A 298 -5.97 -8.14 22.78
CA ASP A 298 -4.87 -8.59 21.95
C ASP A 298 -4.48 -10.05 22.26
N GLY A 299 -3.51 -10.61 21.52
CA GLY A 299 -3.03 -11.98 21.75
C GLY A 299 -3.37 -12.98 20.64
N ALA A 300 -3.73 -12.53 19.44
CA ALA A 300 -3.81 -13.41 18.28
C ALA A 300 -2.45 -14.07 17.99
N GLU A 301 -2.52 -15.33 17.57
CA GLU A 301 -1.34 -16.16 17.30
C GLU A 301 -0.47 -15.59 16.17
N SER A 302 0.82 -15.98 16.17
CA SER A 302 1.72 -15.74 15.04
C SER A 302 1.69 -16.95 14.09
N PRO A 303 1.34 -16.76 12.80
CA PRO A 303 1.16 -15.48 12.14
C PRO A 303 -0.20 -14.83 12.43
N VAL A 304 -0.21 -13.49 12.51
CA VAL A 304 -1.41 -12.67 12.73
C VAL A 304 -2.60 -13.16 11.89
N SER A 305 -3.79 -13.23 12.48
CA SER A 305 -5.00 -13.72 11.79
C SER A 305 -5.47 -12.83 10.64
N ASN A 306 -5.99 -13.41 9.56
CA ASN A 306 -6.70 -12.67 8.50
C ASN A 306 -7.99 -13.36 8.01
N ASN A 307 -8.33 -14.53 8.54
CA ASN A 307 -9.44 -15.37 8.11
C ASN A 307 -10.76 -15.02 8.82
N PHE A 308 -11.26 -13.79 8.60
CA PHE A 308 -12.52 -13.31 9.18
C PHE A 308 -13.33 -12.49 8.16
N THR A 309 -14.64 -12.38 8.40
CA THR A 309 -15.52 -11.36 7.80
C THR A 309 -16.26 -10.62 8.91
N TYR A 310 -17.08 -9.64 8.54
CA TYR A 310 -17.94 -8.93 9.50
C TYR A 310 -19.38 -9.49 9.55
N ASP A 311 -19.63 -10.70 9.02
CA ASP A 311 -20.97 -11.30 9.02
C ASP A 311 -21.52 -11.57 10.42
N SER A 312 -20.63 -11.89 11.37
CA SER A 312 -20.99 -12.04 12.78
C SER A 312 -20.95 -10.73 13.57
N ASP A 313 -20.74 -9.61 12.87
CA ASP A 313 -20.62 -8.25 13.43
C ASP A 313 -21.32 -7.21 12.53
N ARG A 314 -22.48 -7.57 11.99
CA ARG A 314 -23.26 -6.72 11.06
C ARG A 314 -23.73 -5.41 11.67
N ALA A 315 -23.92 -5.38 13.00
CA ALA A 315 -24.29 -4.18 13.74
C ALA A 315 -23.08 -3.39 14.29
N ALA A 316 -21.84 -3.80 13.93
CA ALA A 316 -20.60 -3.17 14.39
C ALA A 316 -20.50 -3.04 15.92
N LEU A 317 -20.95 -4.07 16.63
CA LEU A 317 -20.88 -4.13 18.10
C LEU A 317 -19.48 -4.53 18.58
N LYS A 318 -18.63 -5.05 17.68
CA LYS A 318 -17.25 -5.42 17.96
C LYS A 318 -16.27 -4.46 17.27
N CYS A 319 -16.23 -4.47 15.95
CA CYS A 319 -15.38 -3.61 15.13
C CYS A 319 -16.22 -2.47 14.52
N PRO A 320 -15.97 -1.19 14.87
CA PRO A 320 -16.75 -0.07 14.35
C PRO A 320 -16.78 0.00 12.82
N PHE A 321 -17.89 0.46 12.24
CA PHE A 321 -18.01 0.63 10.78
C PHE A 321 -16.92 1.54 10.21
N GLN A 322 -16.57 2.59 10.95
CA GLN A 322 -15.54 3.56 10.59
C GLN A 322 -14.10 3.07 10.80
N ALA A 323 -13.87 1.89 11.41
CA ALA A 323 -12.52 1.38 11.63
C ALA A 323 -11.76 1.24 10.29
N HIS A 324 -10.48 1.62 10.27
CA HIS A 324 -9.68 1.75 9.05
C HIS A 324 -9.75 0.50 8.14
N ILE A 325 -9.55 -0.69 8.70
CA ILE A 325 -9.58 -1.93 7.89
C ILE A 325 -10.99 -2.34 7.44
N ARG A 326 -12.06 -1.84 8.09
CA ARG A 326 -13.45 -2.10 7.73
C ARG A 326 -13.93 -1.12 6.67
N LYS A 327 -13.46 0.13 6.73
CA LYS A 327 -13.59 1.14 5.67
C LYS A 327 -12.88 0.72 4.39
N THR A 328 -11.63 0.29 4.49
CA THR A 328 -10.80 0.00 3.31
C THR A 328 -10.99 -1.42 2.77
N ASN A 329 -11.67 -2.30 3.50
CA ASN A 329 -12.13 -3.60 3.03
C ASN A 329 -13.33 -4.06 3.89
N PRO A 330 -14.57 -3.77 3.47
CA PRO A 330 -15.77 -4.20 4.18
C PRO A 330 -16.03 -5.72 4.08
N ARG A 331 -15.24 -6.47 3.31
CA ARG A 331 -15.33 -7.93 3.17
C ARG A 331 -16.73 -8.44 2.84
N GLY A 332 -17.41 -7.75 1.91
CA GLY A 332 -18.77 -8.05 1.47
C GLY A 332 -19.87 -7.46 2.35
N SER A 333 -19.52 -6.59 3.31
CA SER A 333 -20.48 -5.90 4.19
C SER A 333 -20.61 -4.39 3.92
N GLY A 334 -20.15 -3.92 2.76
CA GLY A 334 -20.16 -2.50 2.40
C GLY A 334 -21.55 -1.97 2.05
N GLY A 335 -22.47 -2.85 1.62
CA GLY A 335 -23.88 -2.53 1.36
C GLY A 335 -24.16 -1.71 0.10
N ALA A 336 -23.12 -1.30 -0.64
CA ALA A 336 -23.26 -0.50 -1.85
C ALA A 336 -23.36 -1.35 -3.14
N GLU A 337 -22.83 -2.56 -3.12
CA GLU A 337 -22.68 -3.46 -4.27
C GLU A 337 -22.54 -4.92 -3.81
N GLU A 338 -22.55 -5.86 -4.75
CA GLU A 338 -22.35 -7.27 -4.44
C GLU A 338 -20.91 -7.55 -3.98
N PRO A 339 -20.67 -8.51 -3.06
CA PRO A 339 -19.34 -8.78 -2.52
C PRO A 339 -18.26 -9.10 -3.58
N ALA A 340 -18.66 -9.66 -4.72
CA ALA A 340 -17.76 -9.96 -5.83
C ALA A 340 -17.27 -8.70 -6.57
N ASP A 341 -18.07 -7.63 -6.58
CA ASP A 341 -17.73 -6.34 -7.17
C ASP A 341 -16.98 -5.48 -6.14
N GLU A 342 -17.42 -5.48 -4.87
CA GLU A 342 -16.77 -4.75 -3.78
C GLU A 342 -15.26 -5.09 -3.67
N ARG A 343 -14.91 -6.37 -3.80
CA ARG A 343 -13.52 -6.81 -3.69
C ARG A 343 -12.63 -6.38 -4.87
N ARG A 344 -13.20 -5.97 -6.01
CA ARG A 344 -12.44 -5.49 -7.18
C ARG A 344 -11.74 -4.15 -6.90
N HIS A 345 -12.19 -3.42 -5.88
CA HIS A 345 -11.58 -2.17 -5.43
C HIS A 345 -10.30 -2.37 -4.60
N LEU A 346 -10.07 -3.59 -4.09
CA LEU A 346 -8.89 -3.90 -3.28
C LEU A 346 -7.61 -3.83 -4.13
N MET A 347 -6.50 -3.56 -3.47
CA MET A 347 -5.21 -3.34 -4.14
C MET A 347 -4.03 -3.99 -3.41
N ALA A 348 -2.96 -4.22 -4.16
CA ALA A 348 -1.70 -4.71 -3.64
C ALA A 348 -0.89 -3.57 -3.01
N ARG A 349 -0.79 -3.54 -1.67
CA ARG A 349 -0.04 -2.51 -0.94
C ARG A 349 1.43 -2.92 -0.78
N ARG A 350 2.34 -1.99 -1.06
CA ARG A 350 3.80 -2.17 -1.04
C ARG A 350 4.52 -1.08 -0.23
N GLY A 351 3.81 -0.46 0.69
CA GLY A 351 4.34 0.60 1.56
C GLY A 351 5.59 0.18 2.34
N VAL A 352 6.33 1.17 2.80
CA VAL A 352 7.40 1.06 3.81
C VAL A 352 7.39 2.33 4.66
N THR A 353 7.67 2.22 5.95
CA THR A 353 7.81 3.39 6.83
C THR A 353 9.02 4.25 6.43
N TYR A 354 9.02 5.54 6.76
CA TYR A 354 10.19 6.42 6.65
C TYR A 354 10.46 7.13 7.97
N GLY A 355 11.67 7.66 8.11
CA GLY A 355 12.08 8.46 9.25
C GLY A 355 12.53 7.63 10.44
N GLU A 356 13.52 8.18 11.15
CA GLU A 356 14.04 7.61 12.39
C GLU A 356 13.30 8.16 13.59
N ARG A 357 13.26 7.36 14.67
CA ARG A 357 12.74 7.77 15.97
C ARG A 357 13.51 7.02 17.06
N PRO A 358 13.80 7.65 18.21
CA PRO A 358 14.61 7.06 19.27
C PRO A 358 13.81 6.12 20.19
N ASP A 359 12.48 6.15 20.12
CA ASP A 359 11.60 5.36 20.97
C ASP A 359 11.14 4.07 20.27
N ASP A 360 10.88 3.04 21.07
CA ASP A 360 10.19 1.82 20.63
C ASP A 360 8.69 2.16 20.39
N PRO A 361 8.15 1.96 19.17
CA PRO A 361 6.76 2.25 18.86
C PRO A 361 5.73 1.59 19.78
N ASN A 362 6.03 0.41 20.34
CA ASN A 362 5.11 -0.36 21.19
C ASN A 362 5.45 -0.28 22.69
N ALA A 363 6.49 0.46 23.10
CA ALA A 363 6.75 0.68 24.53
C ALA A 363 5.65 1.56 25.16
N ASP A 364 5.23 1.24 26.38
CA ASP A 364 4.28 2.07 27.14
C ASP A 364 4.95 3.38 27.59
N VAL A 365 4.81 4.42 26.77
CA VAL A 365 5.33 5.77 27.01
C VAL A 365 4.26 6.81 26.67
N PRO A 366 4.21 7.93 27.41
CA PRO A 366 3.16 8.93 27.21
C PRO A 366 3.21 9.52 25.78
N PRO A 367 2.07 9.96 25.22
CA PRO A 367 2.00 10.54 23.87
C PRO A 367 3.01 11.67 23.64
N ALA A 368 3.31 12.49 24.67
CA ALA A 368 4.28 13.57 24.61
C ALA A 368 5.71 13.11 24.25
N ALA A 369 6.08 11.86 24.53
CA ALA A 369 7.37 11.27 24.17
C ALA A 369 7.44 10.81 22.70
N ARG A 370 6.29 10.71 22.02
CA ARG A 370 6.19 10.26 20.62
C ARG A 370 6.54 11.37 19.63
N PRO A 371 7.01 11.04 18.42
CA PRO A 371 7.26 12.03 17.38
C PRO A 371 5.96 12.67 16.87
N SER A 372 6.02 13.95 16.52
CA SER A 372 4.89 14.69 15.94
C SER A 372 5.04 14.99 14.44
N GLY A 373 6.12 14.52 13.82
CA GLY A 373 6.47 14.72 12.40
C GLY A 373 7.84 14.13 12.09
N GLY A 374 8.27 14.20 10.83
CA GLY A 374 9.54 13.64 10.36
C GLY A 374 9.54 12.11 10.19
N VAL A 375 8.43 11.46 10.51
CA VAL A 375 8.20 10.02 10.36
C VAL A 375 6.88 9.77 9.65
N GLY A 376 6.74 8.63 9.01
CA GLY A 376 5.47 8.24 8.42
C GLY A 376 5.58 7.04 7.50
N LEU A 377 4.68 6.98 6.51
CA LEU A 377 4.57 5.90 5.55
C LEU A 377 4.84 6.42 4.13
N LEU A 378 5.78 5.79 3.43
CA LEU A 378 5.86 5.86 1.98
C LEU A 378 4.82 4.88 1.44
N PHE A 379 3.57 5.35 1.37
CA PHE A 379 2.46 4.53 0.88
C PHE A 379 2.69 4.25 -0.60
N MET A 380 2.61 2.97 -0.93
CA MET A 380 2.80 2.46 -2.28
C MET A 380 1.76 1.40 -2.59
N ALA A 381 1.17 1.44 -3.77
CA ALA A 381 0.20 0.43 -4.18
C ALA A 381 0.23 0.19 -5.69
N PHE A 382 -0.04 -1.07 -6.08
CA PHE A 382 -0.22 -1.48 -7.47
C PHE A 382 -1.69 -1.65 -7.83
N ASN A 383 -2.08 -1.11 -8.97
CA ASN A 383 -3.46 -1.03 -9.46
C ASN A 383 -3.48 -1.40 -10.95
N SER A 384 -4.55 -2.06 -11.40
CA SER A 384 -4.86 -2.12 -12.83
C SER A 384 -5.74 -0.95 -13.28
N VAL A 385 -6.51 -0.35 -12.38
CA VAL A 385 -7.31 0.87 -12.63
C VAL A 385 -7.28 1.76 -11.39
N LEU A 386 -6.57 2.88 -11.47
CA LEU A 386 -6.37 3.79 -10.31
C LEU A 386 -7.68 4.36 -9.79
N GLY A 387 -8.56 4.74 -10.72
CA GLY A 387 -9.88 5.31 -10.42
C GLY A 387 -10.84 4.35 -9.71
N ASN A 388 -10.64 3.04 -9.91
CA ASN A 388 -11.47 1.98 -9.32
C ASN A 388 -10.82 1.32 -8.11
N GLN A 389 -9.56 1.63 -7.80
CA GLN A 389 -8.82 1.04 -6.68
C GLN A 389 -8.39 2.14 -5.72
N PHE A 390 -7.17 2.69 -5.85
CA PHE A 390 -6.67 3.70 -4.91
C PHE A 390 -7.61 4.90 -4.73
N GLU A 391 -8.01 5.57 -5.82
CA GLU A 391 -8.86 6.75 -5.70
C GLU A 391 -10.26 6.39 -5.20
N PHE A 392 -10.76 5.20 -5.53
CA PHE A 392 -12.05 4.71 -5.05
C PHE A 392 -12.02 4.46 -3.55
N THR A 393 -11.06 3.68 -3.07
CA THR A 393 -10.88 3.40 -1.63
C THR A 393 -10.72 4.69 -0.83
N GLN A 394 -9.95 5.67 -1.32
CA GLN A 394 -9.80 6.95 -0.61
C GLN A 394 -11.10 7.78 -0.67
N ALA A 395 -11.60 8.13 -1.86
CA ALA A 395 -12.68 9.11 -1.99
C ALA A 395 -14.07 8.55 -1.70
N ILE A 396 -14.34 7.30 -2.11
CA ILE A 396 -15.67 6.69 -2.07
C ILE A 396 -15.90 5.95 -0.76
N TRP A 397 -14.84 5.44 -0.12
CA TRP A 397 -14.91 4.74 1.16
C TRP A 397 -14.36 5.54 2.33
N ALA A 398 -13.06 5.86 2.35
CA ALA A 398 -12.40 6.45 3.50
C ALA A 398 -12.89 7.88 3.81
N ASP A 399 -13.04 8.71 2.78
CA ASP A 399 -13.48 10.11 2.90
C ASP A 399 -15.01 10.25 2.97
N ASN A 400 -15.76 9.17 2.77
CA ASN A 400 -17.22 9.20 2.68
C ASN A 400 -17.86 8.91 4.05
N PRO A 401 -18.50 9.89 4.71
CA PRO A 401 -19.11 9.68 6.03
C PRO A 401 -20.30 8.72 6.01
N GLY A 402 -20.93 8.52 4.85
CA GLY A 402 -22.08 7.62 4.69
C GLY A 402 -21.70 6.17 4.38
N PHE A 403 -20.42 5.84 4.27
CA PHE A 403 -19.94 4.48 3.95
C PHE A 403 -19.38 3.77 5.19
N PRO A 404 -19.54 2.44 5.38
CA PRO A 404 -20.41 1.53 4.61
C PRO A 404 -21.89 1.92 4.69
N ILE A 405 -22.68 1.49 3.71
CA ILE A 405 -24.11 1.82 3.60
C ILE A 405 -24.89 0.96 4.59
N VAL A 406 -25.38 1.60 5.66
CA VAL A 406 -26.17 0.94 6.72
C VAL A 406 -27.38 1.82 7.05
N ASP A 407 -28.57 1.24 7.03
CA ASP A 407 -29.82 1.98 7.23
C ASP A 407 -29.84 2.72 8.58
N GLY A 408 -30.05 4.04 8.52
CA GLY A 408 -30.17 4.89 9.69
C GLY A 408 -28.86 5.17 10.44
N VAL A 409 -27.71 4.77 9.90
CA VAL A 409 -26.39 4.98 10.51
C VAL A 409 -25.54 5.85 9.58
N THR A 410 -24.79 6.80 10.14
CA THR A 410 -23.74 7.54 9.43
C THR A 410 -22.41 7.23 10.12
N PRO A 411 -21.63 6.25 9.62
CA PRO A 411 -20.40 5.80 10.27
C PRO A 411 -19.38 6.92 10.53
N GLY A 412 -19.30 7.88 9.62
CA GLY A 412 -18.27 8.92 9.61
C GLY A 412 -17.08 8.55 8.72
N LEU A 413 -16.07 9.42 8.70
CA LEU A 413 -14.85 9.21 7.93
C LEU A 413 -14.01 8.08 8.54
N ASP A 414 -13.13 7.51 7.72
CA ASP A 414 -12.01 6.72 8.23
C ASP A 414 -11.14 7.60 9.16
N PRO A 415 -10.94 7.19 10.43
CA PRO A 415 -10.26 8.02 11.42
C PRO A 415 -8.75 8.09 11.20
N VAL A 416 -8.16 7.18 10.42
CA VAL A 416 -6.72 7.13 10.14
C VAL A 416 -6.39 7.98 8.91
N ILE A 417 -7.02 7.68 7.78
CA ILE A 417 -6.68 8.27 6.48
C ILE A 417 -7.76 9.14 5.85
N GLY A 418 -8.97 9.20 6.43
CA GLY A 418 -10.07 9.98 5.87
C GLY A 418 -9.76 11.48 5.87
N GLN A 419 -9.96 12.13 4.73
CA GLN A 419 -9.70 13.55 4.53
C GLN A 419 -11.02 14.30 4.33
N GLY A 420 -11.15 15.47 4.97
CA GLY A 420 -12.38 16.27 4.96
C GLY A 420 -12.84 16.67 6.35
N GLU A 421 -14.07 17.18 6.44
CA GLU A 421 -14.68 17.55 7.71
C GLU A 421 -15.01 16.30 8.52
N ARG A 422 -14.50 16.24 9.76
CA ARG A 422 -14.68 15.10 10.66
C ARG A 422 -15.73 15.43 11.72
N GLY A 423 -16.76 14.62 11.79
CA GLY A 423 -17.81 14.69 12.81
C GLY A 423 -17.59 13.69 13.95
N SER A 424 -18.48 13.75 14.94
CA SER A 424 -18.57 12.73 15.98
C SER A 424 -19.00 11.37 15.41
N SER A 425 -18.57 10.30 16.06
CA SER A 425 -18.95 8.92 15.72
C SER A 425 -19.43 8.18 16.96
N ASP A 426 -20.33 7.23 16.76
CA ASP A 426 -20.80 6.32 17.81
C ASP A 426 -19.89 5.10 17.92
N TYR A 427 -19.64 4.68 19.15
CA TYR A 427 -18.83 3.52 19.50
C TYR A 427 -19.55 2.64 20.51
N THR A 428 -19.44 1.33 20.32
CA THR A 428 -19.92 0.35 21.30
C THR A 428 -18.96 0.30 22.49
N VAL A 429 -19.46 0.57 23.70
CA VAL A 429 -18.66 0.64 24.92
C VAL A 429 -18.14 -0.75 25.31
N ASP A 430 -19.05 -1.71 25.49
CA ASP A 430 -18.73 -3.09 25.79
C ASP A 430 -18.58 -3.89 24.49
N TRP A 431 -17.50 -4.64 24.34
CA TRP A 431 -17.27 -5.44 23.13
C TRP A 431 -18.41 -6.47 22.91
N GLY A 432 -19.12 -6.36 21.80
CA GLY A 432 -20.31 -7.16 21.50
C GLY A 432 -21.57 -6.80 22.31
N GLY A 433 -21.51 -5.75 23.13
CA GLY A 433 -22.63 -5.24 23.91
C GLY A 433 -23.53 -4.30 23.11
N SER A 434 -24.51 -3.69 23.78
CA SER A 434 -25.48 -2.78 23.15
C SER A 434 -25.31 -1.32 23.58
N ALA A 435 -24.50 -1.04 24.60
CA ALA A 435 -24.26 0.32 25.08
C ALA A 435 -23.43 1.10 24.05
N GLN A 436 -24.00 2.20 23.56
CA GLN A 436 -23.35 3.11 22.62
C GLN A 436 -22.93 4.40 23.34
N ARG A 437 -21.82 4.99 22.89
CA ARG A 437 -21.41 6.32 23.30
C ARG A 437 -20.85 7.09 22.12
N THR A 438 -21.30 8.32 21.97
CA THR A 438 -20.80 9.26 20.97
C THR A 438 -19.49 9.87 21.46
N ALA A 439 -18.45 9.82 20.63
CA ALA A 439 -17.18 10.48 20.87
C ALA A 439 -16.96 11.63 19.88
N GLY A 440 -16.09 12.58 20.25
CA GLY A 440 -15.61 13.60 19.32
C GLY A 440 -14.83 12.99 18.16
N PRO A 441 -14.60 13.74 17.06
CA PRO A 441 -13.83 13.25 15.93
C PRO A 441 -12.40 12.88 16.34
N VAL A 442 -11.92 11.71 15.92
CA VAL A 442 -10.49 11.39 15.96
C VAL A 442 -9.75 12.41 15.11
N PRO A 443 -8.78 13.17 15.66
CA PRO A 443 -8.10 14.21 14.92
C PRO A 443 -7.22 13.62 13.81
N GLN A 444 -7.22 14.27 12.63
CA GLN A 444 -6.35 13.87 11.53
C GLN A 444 -4.87 13.90 11.95
N SER A 445 -4.25 12.73 11.91
CA SER A 445 -2.87 12.50 12.32
C SER A 445 -1.99 11.98 11.18
N VAL A 446 -2.57 11.86 9.98
CA VAL A 446 -1.86 11.54 8.74
C VAL A 446 -1.93 12.75 7.80
N THR A 447 -0.78 13.19 7.28
CA THR A 447 -0.70 14.36 6.39
C THR A 447 0.02 13.99 5.09
N LEU A 448 -0.63 14.23 3.95
CA LEU A 448 0.03 14.10 2.65
C LEU A 448 1.15 15.14 2.50
N ARG A 449 2.36 14.67 2.23
CA ARG A 449 3.56 15.48 1.92
C ARG A 449 3.93 15.47 0.45
N GLY A 450 3.22 14.71 -0.39
CA GLY A 450 3.41 14.68 -1.84
C GLY A 450 3.40 13.26 -2.38
N GLY A 451 3.48 13.14 -3.69
CA GLY A 451 3.33 11.86 -4.38
C GLY A 451 3.02 12.05 -5.85
N GLU A 452 2.91 10.95 -6.58
CA GLU A 452 2.55 10.93 -8.00
C GLU A 452 2.00 9.55 -8.41
N TYR A 453 1.34 9.50 -9.57
CA TYR A 453 0.95 8.28 -10.25
C TYR A 453 1.94 7.90 -11.34
N PHE A 454 2.31 6.63 -11.36
CA PHE A 454 3.24 6.05 -12.31
C PHE A 454 2.62 4.83 -12.98
N PHE A 455 3.26 4.36 -14.04
CA PHE A 455 3.11 3.00 -14.54
C PHE A 455 4.48 2.32 -14.46
N MET A 456 4.54 1.12 -13.88
CA MET A 456 5.74 0.28 -13.93
C MET A 456 5.68 -0.57 -15.20
N PRO A 457 6.39 -0.20 -16.29
CA PRO A 457 6.30 -0.93 -17.55
C PRO A 457 6.95 -2.30 -17.50
N SER A 458 6.72 -3.07 -18.55
CA SER A 458 7.44 -4.32 -18.78
C SER A 458 8.94 -4.08 -18.96
N LEU A 459 9.74 -5.09 -18.60
CA LEU A 459 11.18 -5.07 -18.86
C LEU A 459 11.47 -5.04 -20.37
N ALA A 460 10.61 -5.67 -21.18
CA ALA A 460 10.72 -5.65 -22.64
C ALA A 460 10.58 -4.24 -23.23
N PHE A 461 9.64 -3.43 -22.73
CA PHE A 461 9.55 -2.01 -23.10
C PHE A 461 10.84 -1.28 -22.74
N LEU A 462 11.31 -1.40 -21.50
CA LEU A 462 12.49 -0.66 -21.05
C LEU A 462 13.77 -1.02 -21.83
N ARG A 463 13.91 -2.28 -22.28
CA ARG A 463 15.02 -2.71 -23.16
C ARG A 463 14.89 -2.21 -24.60
N ALA A 464 13.67 -1.90 -25.04
CA ALA A 464 13.38 -1.46 -26.41
C ALA A 464 13.41 0.08 -26.58
N LEU A 465 13.66 0.82 -25.51
CA LEU A 465 13.67 2.29 -25.48
C LEU A 465 14.74 2.95 -26.36
#